data_AF-A0A8S1AFD4-F1
#
_entry.id   AF-A0A8S1AFD4-F1
#
_cell.length_a   1.000
_cell.length_b   1.000
_cell.length_c   1.000
_cell.angle_alpha   90.00
_cell.angle_beta   90.00
_cell.angle_gamma   90.00
#
_symmetry.space_group_name_H-M   'P 1'
#
loop_
_entity.id
_entity.type
_entity.pdbx_description
1 polymer ?
#
loop_
_entity_poly.entity_id
_entity_poly.type
_entity_poly.pdbx_seq_one_letter_code
_entity_poly.pdbx_strand_id
1 'polypeptide(L)'
;MFDTKMQRYGDDSEKITSLVYVVLAMWKLPFGLFGNSSIVKIIMDADKALENLGEKVDYNRDALSASSIFVGLVIVQLLRLFSIWLILKNLNINIPAARVYQAVFSDTLALIVTSFYCYFLSVLRNRYRYANKVLAEINSQKAWEYKIFVRGRMPTNMHKAENLQDRLISEKIKSCAKIYGMFYKVVVGVNDVFGFILLMTTLVSLIYVILYLFYFLEATSAGLFHDLPKYIDFCIYVFWQAAYGIAIVFLIVLFCEGVMREARQTSYILHEIMSSDFSPTVTSEAMQLSLQLLHQRPTFTAHGLYKFNYALFEQAARSVSTYLVILLQFVTDANM
;
A
#
# COMPACT_ATOMS: atom_id res chain seq x y z
N MET A 1 17.03 33.78 8.75
CA MET A 1 16.18 33.32 7.63
C MET A 1 14.83 33.96 7.85
N PHE A 2 14.26 34.60 6.84
CA PHE A 2 13.18 35.60 6.90
C PHE A 2 12.10 35.35 7.96
N ASP A 3 11.82 36.32 8.84
CA ASP A 3 10.83 36.19 9.92
C ASP A 3 9.47 36.71 9.43
N THR A 4 8.86 35.99 8.47
CA THR A 4 7.51 36.34 7.99
C THR A 4 6.46 35.72 8.91
N LYS A 5 5.34 36.42 9.14
CA LYS A 5 4.21 35.89 9.91
C LYS A 5 3.73 34.55 9.34
N MET A 6 3.79 34.39 8.02
CA MET A 6 3.37 33.18 7.32
C MET A 6 4.30 31.99 7.59
N GLN A 7 5.61 32.21 7.62
CA GLN A 7 6.57 31.17 8.01
C GLN A 7 6.34 30.70 9.44
N ARG A 8 6.07 31.63 10.37
CA ARG A 8 5.73 31.29 11.77
C ARG A 8 4.46 30.46 11.89
N TYR A 9 3.42 30.76 11.11
CA TYR A 9 2.22 29.93 11.05
C TYR A 9 2.49 28.53 10.50
N GLY A 10 3.36 28.41 9.48
CA GLY A 10 3.79 27.11 8.95
C GLY A 10 4.52 26.27 10.00
N ASP A 11 5.48 26.87 10.71
CA ASP A 11 6.24 26.24 11.80
C ASP A 11 5.32 25.71 12.93
N ASP A 12 4.32 26.51 13.32
CA ASP A 12 3.39 26.12 14.37
C ASP A 12 2.39 25.06 13.88
N SER A 13 1.96 25.13 12.61
CA SER A 13 1.16 24.08 11.98
C SER A 13 1.90 22.73 11.93
N GLU A 14 3.19 22.73 11.57
CA GLU A 14 4.02 21.52 11.55
C GLU A 14 4.13 20.89 12.96
N LYS A 15 4.36 21.72 13.99
CA LYS A 15 4.42 21.24 15.38
C LYS A 15 3.10 20.65 15.87
N ILE A 16 1.99 21.33 15.62
CA ILE A 16 0.67 20.86 16.06
C ILE A 16 0.33 19.56 15.35
N THR A 17 0.54 19.53 14.03
CA THR A 17 0.22 18.37 13.18
C THR A 17 1.06 17.15 13.57
N SER A 18 2.37 17.32 13.77
CA SER A 18 3.24 16.22 14.21
C SER A 18 2.90 15.73 15.61
N LEU A 19 2.56 16.62 16.56
CA LEU A 19 2.19 16.21 17.92
C LEU A 19 0.89 15.41 17.90
N VAL A 20 -0.13 15.89 17.18
CA VAL A 20 -1.40 15.18 17.00
C VAL A 20 -1.16 13.82 16.35
N TYR A 21 -0.34 13.78 15.30
CA TYR A 21 0.02 12.53 14.62
C TYR A 21 0.68 11.52 15.55
N VAL A 22 1.68 11.96 16.32
CA VAL A 22 2.42 11.11 17.26
C VAL A 22 1.49 10.53 18.32
N VAL A 23 0.64 11.36 18.94
CA VAL A 23 -0.31 10.89 19.97
C VAL A 23 -1.28 9.88 19.38
N LEU A 24 -1.81 10.14 18.18
CA LEU A 24 -2.71 9.23 17.48
C LEU A 24 -2.01 7.92 17.10
N ALA A 25 -0.76 7.98 16.62
CA ALA A 25 0.03 6.81 16.28
C ALA A 25 0.31 5.95 17.52
N MET A 26 0.78 6.57 18.60
CA MET A 26 1.09 5.88 19.86
C MET A 26 -0.14 5.27 20.52
N TRP A 27 -1.32 5.88 20.36
CA TRP A 27 -2.57 5.31 20.85
C TRP A 27 -3.12 4.24 19.92
N LYS A 28 -3.17 4.47 18.61
CA LYS A 28 -3.91 3.59 17.71
C LYS A 28 -3.12 2.34 17.33
N LEU A 29 -1.80 2.44 17.21
CA LEU A 29 -0.96 1.34 16.73
C LEU A 29 -0.93 0.16 17.73
N PRO A 30 -0.67 0.35 19.03
CA PRO A 30 -0.64 -0.75 19.99
C PRO A 30 -2.03 -1.36 20.16
N PHE A 31 -3.05 -0.54 20.39
CA PHE A 31 -4.39 -1.05 20.69
C PHE A 31 -5.07 -1.67 19.46
N GLY A 32 -4.81 -1.16 18.25
CA GLY A 32 -5.30 -1.73 17.00
C GLY A 32 -4.61 -3.04 16.62
N LEU A 33 -3.28 -3.12 16.75
CA LEU A 33 -2.51 -4.32 16.39
C LEU A 33 -2.66 -5.44 17.44
N PHE A 34 -2.55 -5.12 18.74
CA PHE A 34 -2.66 -6.12 19.80
C PHE A 34 -4.10 -6.56 20.05
N GLY A 35 -5.09 -5.70 19.75
CA GLY A 35 -6.51 -6.05 19.87
C GLY A 35 -6.99 -7.02 18.78
N ASN A 36 -6.38 -7.01 17.58
CA ASN A 36 -6.92 -7.67 16.40
C ASN A 36 -6.17 -8.96 15.98
N SER A 37 -5.91 -9.85 16.94
CA SER A 37 -5.38 -11.21 16.69
C SER A 37 -6.23 -12.03 15.70
N SER A 38 -7.46 -11.57 15.43
CA SER A 38 -8.38 -12.21 14.48
C SER A 38 -7.87 -12.18 13.04
N ILE A 39 -7.19 -11.11 12.59
CA ILE A 39 -6.71 -11.02 11.20
C ILE A 39 -5.65 -12.08 10.93
N VAL A 40 -4.68 -12.22 11.84
CA VAL A 40 -3.61 -13.21 11.73
C VAL A 40 -4.18 -14.62 11.73
N LYS A 41 -5.17 -14.91 12.59
CA LYS A 41 -5.88 -16.21 12.60
C LYS A 41 -6.55 -16.50 11.26
N ILE A 42 -7.27 -15.53 10.68
CA ILE A 42 -7.93 -15.71 9.37
C ILE A 42 -6.90 -15.97 8.27
N ILE A 43 -5.74 -15.31 8.29
CA ILE A 43 -4.64 -15.59 7.35
C ILE A 43 -4.11 -17.01 7.55
N MET A 44 -3.87 -17.45 8.78
CA MET A 44 -3.41 -18.81 9.05
C MET A 44 -4.42 -19.88 8.63
N ASP A 45 -5.72 -19.62 8.79
CA ASP A 45 -6.77 -20.53 8.34
C ASP A 45 -6.85 -20.57 6.81
N ALA A 46 -6.64 -19.44 6.14
CA ALA A 46 -6.54 -19.38 4.68
C ALA A 46 -5.29 -20.12 4.18
N ASP A 47 -4.16 -20.02 4.88
CA ASP A 47 -2.91 -20.69 4.55
C ASP A 47 -3.07 -22.22 4.65
N LYS A 48 -3.69 -22.72 5.74
CA LYS A 48 -4.05 -24.14 5.86
C LYS A 48 -4.99 -24.61 4.74
N ALA A 49 -5.95 -23.79 4.35
CA ALA A 49 -6.86 -24.11 3.26
C ALA A 49 -6.13 -24.17 1.91
N LEU A 50 -5.13 -23.32 1.67
CA LEU A 50 -4.25 -23.38 0.49
C LEU A 50 -3.35 -24.63 0.51
N GLU A 51 -2.79 -24.98 1.66
CA GLU A 51 -1.98 -26.20 1.83
C GLU A 51 -2.80 -27.47 1.53
N ASN A 52 -4.06 -27.51 1.97
CA ASN A 52 -4.99 -28.59 1.64
C ASN A 52 -5.28 -28.71 0.13
N LEU A 53 -5.08 -27.62 -0.63
CA LEU A 53 -5.22 -27.60 -2.09
C LEU A 53 -3.91 -27.97 -2.82
N GLY A 54 -2.83 -28.24 -2.08
CA GLY A 54 -1.54 -28.67 -2.62
C GLY A 54 -0.52 -27.55 -2.81
N GLU A 55 -0.85 -26.31 -2.47
CA GLU A 55 0.09 -25.18 -2.51
C GLU A 55 0.81 -25.04 -1.17
N LYS A 56 2.13 -25.21 -1.17
CA LYS A 56 2.95 -24.94 0.02
C LYS A 56 3.21 -23.45 0.14
N VAL A 57 2.75 -22.86 1.23
CA VAL A 57 2.99 -21.47 1.57
C VAL A 57 4.44 -21.29 2.03
N ASP A 58 5.22 -20.49 1.31
CA ASP A 58 6.64 -20.25 1.64
C ASP A 58 6.78 -18.99 2.52
N TYR A 59 6.72 -19.21 3.84
CA TYR A 59 6.86 -18.15 4.84
C TYR A 59 8.25 -17.48 4.80
N ASN A 60 9.30 -18.20 4.40
CA ASN A 60 10.66 -17.66 4.38
C ASN A 60 10.81 -16.63 3.26
N ARG A 61 10.24 -16.91 2.09
CA ARG A 61 10.21 -15.96 0.97
C ARG A 61 9.43 -14.69 1.31
N ASP A 62 8.30 -14.83 2.01
CA ASP A 62 7.52 -13.68 2.49
C ASP A 62 8.33 -12.84 3.47
N ALA A 63 8.98 -13.48 4.44
CA ALA A 63 9.84 -12.81 5.42
C ALA A 63 11.02 -12.10 4.75
N LEU A 64 11.67 -12.73 3.76
CA LEU A 64 12.78 -12.12 3.00
C LEU A 64 12.33 -10.92 2.18
N SER A 65 11.20 -11.02 1.47
CA SER A 65 10.64 -9.89 0.71
C SER A 65 10.31 -8.72 1.65
N ALA A 66 9.65 -9.01 2.77
CA ALA A 66 9.29 -8.02 3.78
C ALA A 66 10.51 -7.35 4.41
N SER A 67 11.50 -8.16 4.79
CA SER A 67 12.74 -7.69 5.39
C SER A 67 13.54 -6.83 4.41
N SER A 68 13.54 -7.20 3.12
CA SER A 68 14.20 -6.42 2.08
C SER A 68 13.56 -5.03 1.90
N ILE A 69 12.22 -4.96 1.93
CA ILE A 69 11.48 -3.69 1.88
C ILE A 69 11.82 -2.85 3.11
N PHE A 70 11.74 -3.43 4.31
CA PHE A 70 12.03 -2.72 5.56
C PHE A 70 13.47 -2.18 5.60
N VAL A 71 14.45 -3.02 5.25
CA VAL A 71 15.87 -2.63 5.17
C VAL A 71 16.06 -1.49 4.16
N GLY A 72 15.42 -1.57 2.99
CA GLY A 72 15.45 -0.49 2.00
C GLY A 72 14.92 0.83 2.55
N LEU A 73 13.79 0.81 3.27
CA LEU A 73 13.20 1.99 3.90
C LEU A 73 14.11 2.58 5.00
N VAL A 74 14.70 1.73 5.84
CA VAL A 74 15.66 2.16 6.87
C VAL A 74 16.90 2.78 6.25
N ILE A 75 17.44 2.22 5.17
CA ILE A 75 18.60 2.78 4.47
C ILE A 75 18.27 4.18 3.92
N VAL A 76 17.11 4.35 3.28
CA VAL A 76 16.67 5.66 2.77
C VAL A 76 16.51 6.67 3.91
N GLN A 77 15.96 6.25 5.05
CA GLN A 77 15.81 7.11 6.23
C GLN A 77 17.18 7.51 6.81
N LEU A 78 18.13 6.58 6.92
CA LEU A 78 19.48 6.87 7.39
C LEU A 78 20.22 7.82 6.45
N LEU A 79 20.09 7.62 5.14
CA LEU A 79 20.67 8.50 4.12
C LEU A 79 20.11 9.92 4.22
N ARG A 80 18.80 10.05 4.43
CA ARG A 80 18.13 11.34 4.65
C ARG A 80 18.65 12.01 5.92
N LEU A 81 18.69 11.30 7.05
CA LEU A 81 19.19 11.83 8.32
C LEU A 81 20.66 12.27 8.23
N PHE A 82 21.49 11.48 7.55
CA PHE A 82 22.90 11.81 7.31
C PHE A 82 23.04 13.08 6.45
N SER A 83 22.24 13.19 5.38
CA SER A 83 22.23 14.37 4.51
C SER A 83 21.81 15.63 5.27
N ILE A 84 20.76 15.55 6.09
CA ILE A 84 20.30 16.67 6.93
C ILE A 84 21.38 17.05 7.95
N TRP A 85 22.01 16.08 8.60
CA TRP A 85 23.09 16.33 9.56
C TRP A 85 24.29 17.04 8.91
N LEU A 86 24.67 16.63 7.70
CA LEU A 86 25.76 17.26 6.94
C LEU A 86 25.44 18.73 6.60
N ILE A 87 24.21 19.01 6.18
CA ILE A 87 23.73 20.38 5.91
C ILE A 87 23.76 21.24 7.17
N LEU A 88 23.29 20.73 8.31
CA LEU A 88 23.29 21.48 9.57
C LEU A 88 24.70 21.83 10.03
N LYS A 89 25.64 20.90 9.86
CA LYS A 89 27.06 21.14 10.14
C LYS A 89 27.64 22.21 9.21
N ASN A 90 27.29 22.20 7.92
CA ASN A 90 27.81 23.16 6.95
C ASN A 90 27.29 24.59 7.18
N LEU A 91 26.01 24.72 7.55
CA LEU A 91 25.38 26.02 7.80
C LEU A 91 25.69 26.59 9.21
N ASN A 92 26.33 25.80 10.09
CA ASN A 92 26.64 26.14 11.49
C ASN A 92 25.40 26.66 12.26
N ILE A 93 24.22 26.10 11.95
CA ILE A 93 22.94 26.49 12.55
C ILE A 93 22.67 25.59 13.76
N ASN A 94 22.57 26.19 14.94
CA ASN A 94 22.04 25.52 16.12
C ASN A 94 20.51 25.48 16.06
N ILE A 95 19.95 24.37 15.56
CA ILE A 95 18.52 24.11 15.65
C ILE A 95 18.19 23.65 17.08
N PRO A 96 17.09 24.12 17.69
CA PRO A 96 16.62 23.61 18.98
C PRO A 96 16.45 22.08 18.92
N ALA A 97 17.12 21.36 19.82
CA ALA A 97 17.10 19.89 19.84
C ALA A 97 15.68 19.30 19.90
N ALA A 98 14.75 20.00 20.54
CA ALA A 98 13.33 19.62 20.61
C ALA A 98 12.67 19.53 19.23
N ARG A 99 12.96 20.46 18.31
CA ARG A 99 12.38 20.44 16.95
C ARG A 99 12.91 19.27 16.12
N VAL A 100 14.21 19.02 16.20
CA VAL A 100 14.85 17.89 15.51
C VAL A 100 14.26 16.56 16.02
N TYR A 101 14.16 16.43 17.35
CA TYR A 101 13.60 15.23 17.96
C TYR A 101 12.15 14.98 17.53
N GLN A 102 11.30 16.00 17.54
CA GLN A 102 9.90 15.90 17.16
C GLN A 102 9.72 15.47 15.68
N ALA A 103 10.48 16.07 14.76
CA ALA A 103 10.41 15.75 13.34
C ALA A 103 10.90 14.31 13.07
N VAL A 104 12.08 13.95 13.60
CA VAL A 104 12.65 12.60 13.43
C VAL A 104 11.74 11.54 14.02
N PHE A 105 11.14 11.79 15.18
CA PHE A 105 10.23 10.85 15.84
C PHE A 105 8.95 10.64 15.03
N SER A 106 8.32 11.72 14.56
CA SER A 106 7.10 11.65 13.73
C SER A 106 7.35 10.86 12.44
N ASP A 107 8.47 11.12 11.76
CA ASP A 107 8.82 10.43 10.51
C ASP A 107 9.16 8.97 10.74
N THR A 108 9.88 8.67 11.84
CA THR A 108 10.20 7.28 12.19
C THR A 108 8.91 6.49 12.46
N LEU A 109 7.94 7.09 13.16
CA LEU A 109 6.64 6.47 13.39
C LEU A 109 5.88 6.26 12.07
N ALA A 110 5.86 7.24 11.18
CA ALA A 110 5.20 7.11 9.87
C ALA A 110 5.83 6.00 9.01
N LEU A 111 7.16 5.88 9.06
CA LEU A 111 7.88 4.80 8.38
C LEU A 111 7.55 3.44 8.97
N ILE A 112 7.50 3.32 10.30
CA ILE A 112 7.13 2.07 11.00
C ILE A 112 5.71 1.64 10.63
N VAL A 113 4.74 2.58 10.71
CA VAL A 113 3.34 2.33 10.33
C VAL A 113 3.25 1.84 8.89
N THR A 114 3.88 2.56 7.97
CA THR A 114 3.87 2.25 6.54
C THR A 114 4.53 0.90 6.26
N SER A 115 5.63 0.59 6.96
CA SER A 115 6.33 -0.69 6.82
C SER A 115 5.45 -1.87 7.25
N PHE A 116 4.78 -1.76 8.40
CA PHE A 116 3.85 -2.79 8.86
C PHE A 116 2.68 -2.97 7.89
N TYR A 117 2.12 -1.88 7.38
CA TYR A 117 1.04 -1.94 6.41
C TYR A 117 1.48 -2.62 5.11
N CYS A 118 2.62 -2.21 4.54
CA CYS A 118 3.19 -2.82 3.34
C CYS A 118 3.51 -4.31 3.54
N TYR A 119 3.94 -4.71 4.74
CA TYR A 119 4.13 -6.11 5.09
C TYR A 119 2.83 -6.92 4.96
N PHE A 120 1.76 -6.48 5.62
CA PHE A 120 0.45 -7.15 5.54
C PHE A 120 -0.05 -7.26 4.09
N LEU A 121 0.10 -6.20 3.31
CA LEU A 121 -0.28 -6.20 1.90
C LEU A 121 0.59 -7.13 1.05
N SER A 122 1.89 -7.20 1.32
CA SER A 122 2.81 -8.11 0.61
C SER A 122 2.42 -9.57 0.86
N VAL A 123 2.15 -9.94 2.12
CA VAL A 123 1.68 -11.28 2.47
C VAL A 123 0.37 -11.58 1.75
N LEU A 124 -0.62 -10.69 1.87
CA LEU A 124 -1.92 -10.87 1.23
C LEU A 124 -1.81 -11.01 -0.29
N ARG A 125 -0.98 -10.18 -0.94
CA ARG A 125 -0.70 -10.27 -2.38
C ARG A 125 -0.19 -11.65 -2.78
N ASN A 126 0.77 -12.19 -2.02
CA ASN A 126 1.31 -13.52 -2.29
C ASN A 126 0.24 -14.60 -2.09
N ARG A 127 -0.68 -14.47 -1.12
CA ARG A 127 -1.82 -15.39 -0.97
C ARG A 127 -2.79 -15.35 -2.14
N TYR A 128 -3.11 -14.16 -2.66
CA TYR A 128 -3.88 -14.02 -3.90
C TYR A 128 -3.17 -14.73 -5.07
N ARG A 129 -1.83 -14.63 -5.17
CA ARG A 129 -1.07 -15.34 -6.21
C ARG A 129 -1.17 -16.85 -6.09
N TYR A 130 -1.03 -17.41 -4.88
CA TYR A 130 -1.18 -18.85 -4.67
C TYR A 130 -2.60 -19.32 -5.02
N ALA A 131 -3.65 -18.61 -4.56
CA ALA A 131 -5.03 -18.94 -4.90
C ALA A 131 -5.31 -18.82 -6.41
N ASN A 132 -4.74 -17.82 -7.09
CA ASN A 132 -4.82 -17.66 -8.53
C ASN A 132 -4.11 -18.80 -9.27
N LYS A 133 -2.96 -19.26 -8.76
CA LYS A 133 -2.23 -20.40 -9.34
C LYS A 133 -3.06 -21.68 -9.29
N VAL A 134 -3.71 -21.98 -8.15
CA VAL A 134 -4.62 -23.14 -8.04
C VAL A 134 -5.74 -23.07 -9.08
N LEU A 135 -6.37 -21.91 -9.25
CA LEU A 135 -7.43 -21.75 -10.26
C LEU A 135 -6.89 -21.86 -11.70
N ALA A 136 -5.73 -21.28 -11.99
CA ALA A 136 -5.13 -21.34 -13.31
C ALA A 136 -4.71 -22.77 -13.70
N GLU A 137 -4.24 -23.56 -12.73
CA GLU A 137 -3.89 -24.96 -12.93
C GLU A 137 -5.07 -25.81 -13.39
N ILE A 138 -6.28 -25.56 -12.85
CA ILE A 138 -7.52 -26.24 -13.27
C ILE A 138 -7.74 -26.08 -14.79
N ASN A 139 -7.57 -24.87 -15.30
CA ASN A 139 -7.76 -24.61 -16.73
C ASN A 139 -6.65 -25.26 -17.57
N SER A 140 -5.39 -25.16 -17.13
CA SER A 140 -4.25 -25.72 -17.85
C SER A 140 -4.31 -27.26 -17.95
N GLN A 141 -4.79 -27.93 -16.90
CA GLN A 141 -4.91 -29.38 -16.86
C GLN A 141 -5.94 -29.87 -17.88
N LYS A 142 -7.07 -29.18 -18.00
CA LYS A 142 -8.09 -29.51 -19.00
C LYS A 142 -7.62 -29.27 -20.43
N ALA A 143 -6.90 -28.18 -20.68
CA ALA A 143 -6.33 -27.91 -22.00
C ALA A 143 -5.32 -28.98 -22.44
N TRP A 144 -4.57 -29.56 -21.50
CA TRP A 144 -3.63 -30.65 -21.77
C TRP A 144 -4.35 -31.98 -22.04
N GLU A 145 -5.35 -32.30 -21.22
CA GLU A 145 -6.19 -33.50 -21.38
C GLU A 145 -6.92 -33.48 -22.73
N TYR A 146 -7.54 -32.35 -23.12
CA TYR A 146 -8.16 -32.18 -24.43
C TYR A 146 -7.18 -32.49 -25.58
N LYS A 147 -5.95 -31.98 -25.52
CA LYS A 147 -4.92 -32.26 -26.54
C LYS A 147 -4.52 -33.72 -26.61
N ILE A 148 -4.53 -34.44 -25.48
CA ILE A 148 -4.25 -35.88 -25.45
C ILE A 148 -5.43 -36.67 -26.01
N PHE A 149 -6.66 -36.31 -25.66
CA PHE A 149 -7.86 -37.01 -26.12
C PHE A 149 -8.10 -36.86 -27.62
N VAL A 150 -7.81 -35.70 -28.21
CA VAL A 150 -7.84 -35.53 -29.67
C VAL A 150 -6.79 -36.41 -30.37
N ARG A 151 -5.73 -36.83 -29.66
CA ARG A 151 -4.58 -37.57 -30.22
C ARG A 151 -4.60 -39.08 -29.93
N GLY A 152 -5.39 -39.58 -28.98
CA GLY A 152 -5.44 -40.98 -28.56
C GLY A 152 -6.82 -41.64 -28.67
N ARG A 153 -6.89 -42.92 -29.07
CA ARG A 153 -8.15 -43.70 -29.09
C ARG A 153 -8.71 -43.88 -27.67
N MET A 154 -10.02 -43.64 -27.54
CA MET A 154 -10.81 -43.63 -26.29
C MET A 154 -10.88 -44.99 -25.56
N PRO A 155 -10.72 -45.04 -24.22
CA PRO A 155 -11.08 -46.19 -23.38
C PRO A 155 -12.50 -46.10 -22.78
N THR A 156 -13.15 -47.25 -22.64
CA THR A 156 -14.61 -47.42 -22.36
C THR A 156 -15.08 -47.08 -20.93
N ASN A 157 -14.18 -46.86 -19.96
CA ASN A 157 -14.51 -46.58 -18.55
C ASN A 157 -14.38 -45.09 -18.16
N MET A 158 -14.25 -44.19 -19.15
CA MET A 158 -13.88 -42.79 -18.96
C MET A 158 -14.96 -41.93 -18.29
N HIS A 159 -16.24 -42.21 -18.53
CA HIS A 159 -17.32 -41.34 -18.04
C HIS A 159 -17.46 -41.31 -16.51
N LYS A 160 -17.08 -42.40 -15.82
CA LYS A 160 -17.05 -42.44 -14.35
C LYS A 160 -15.83 -41.71 -13.77
N ALA A 161 -14.70 -41.75 -14.48
CA ALA A 161 -13.48 -41.02 -14.09
C ALA A 161 -13.64 -39.50 -14.32
N GLU A 162 -14.24 -39.11 -15.45
CA GLU A 162 -14.56 -37.73 -15.80
C GLU A 162 -15.53 -37.09 -14.79
N ASN A 163 -16.61 -37.79 -14.43
CA ASN A 163 -17.54 -37.33 -13.40
C ASN A 163 -16.90 -37.20 -12.01
N LEU A 164 -15.97 -38.09 -11.66
CA LEU A 164 -15.23 -38.01 -10.40
C LEU A 164 -14.26 -36.81 -10.40
N GLN A 165 -13.58 -36.58 -11.53
CA GLN A 165 -12.66 -35.46 -11.72
C GLN A 165 -13.39 -34.11 -11.68
N ASP A 166 -14.53 -33.99 -12.35
CA ASP A 166 -15.36 -32.79 -12.32
C ASP A 166 -15.85 -32.45 -10.92
N ARG A 167 -16.20 -33.48 -10.14
CA ARG A 167 -16.55 -33.30 -8.72
C ARG A 167 -15.36 -32.79 -7.91
N LEU A 168 -14.16 -33.33 -8.11
CA LEU A 168 -12.95 -32.84 -7.45
C LEU A 168 -12.61 -31.39 -7.85
N ILE A 169 -12.77 -31.03 -9.13
CA ILE A 169 -12.56 -29.66 -9.61
C ILE A 169 -13.57 -28.70 -9.00
N SER A 170 -14.85 -29.08 -8.95
CA SER A 170 -15.91 -28.33 -8.29
C SER A 170 -15.61 -28.12 -6.80
N GLU A 171 -15.16 -29.15 -6.09
CA GLU A 171 -14.76 -29.06 -4.68
C GLU A 171 -13.53 -28.15 -4.48
N LYS A 172 -12.57 -28.15 -5.42
CA LYS A 172 -11.43 -27.21 -5.42
C LYS A 172 -11.89 -25.76 -5.61
N ILE A 173 -12.76 -25.47 -6.58
CA ILE A 173 -13.30 -24.12 -6.82
C ILE A 173 -14.07 -23.62 -5.59
N LYS A 174 -14.89 -24.48 -4.98
CA LYS A 174 -15.62 -24.17 -3.75
C LYS A 174 -14.69 -23.88 -2.57
N SER A 175 -13.57 -24.58 -2.48
CA SER A 175 -12.54 -24.32 -1.47
C SER A 175 -11.84 -22.98 -1.73
N CYS A 176 -11.51 -22.67 -2.99
CA CYS A 176 -11.02 -21.35 -3.39
C CYS A 176 -12.01 -20.24 -3.01
N ALA A 177 -13.32 -20.45 -3.21
CA ALA A 177 -14.34 -19.46 -2.84
C ALA A 177 -14.34 -19.11 -1.35
N LYS A 178 -14.14 -20.12 -0.49
CA LYS A 178 -13.95 -19.91 0.96
C LYS A 178 -12.69 -19.09 1.25
N ILE A 179 -11.58 -19.41 0.59
CA ILE A 179 -10.30 -18.69 0.73
C ILE A 179 -10.43 -17.22 0.30
N TYR A 180 -11.06 -16.93 -0.84
CA TYR A 180 -11.31 -15.55 -1.27
C TYR A 180 -12.23 -14.79 -0.30
N GLY A 181 -13.21 -15.48 0.29
CA GLY A 181 -14.03 -14.90 1.36
C GLY A 181 -13.21 -14.56 2.62
N MET A 182 -12.21 -15.37 2.97
CA MET A 182 -11.26 -15.07 4.04
C MET A 182 -10.37 -13.88 3.68
N PHE A 183 -9.85 -13.81 2.45
CA PHE A 183 -9.05 -12.66 1.98
C PHE A 183 -9.83 -11.36 2.05
N TYR A 184 -11.11 -11.36 1.65
CA TYR A 184 -11.96 -10.18 1.77
C TYR A 184 -12.10 -9.73 3.23
N LYS A 185 -12.33 -10.65 4.16
CA LYS A 185 -12.39 -10.33 5.61
C LYS A 185 -11.06 -9.76 6.13
N VAL A 186 -9.93 -10.26 5.64
CA VAL A 186 -8.60 -9.72 5.96
C VAL A 186 -8.48 -8.27 5.46
N VAL A 187 -8.90 -7.97 4.23
CA VAL A 187 -8.89 -6.60 3.69
C VAL A 187 -9.74 -5.65 4.54
N VAL A 188 -10.93 -6.07 4.94
CA VAL A 188 -11.81 -5.28 5.83
C VAL A 188 -11.11 -5.01 7.17
N GLY A 189 -10.57 -6.05 7.82
CA GLY A 189 -9.85 -5.89 9.08
C GLY A 189 -8.61 -4.99 8.97
N VAL A 190 -7.86 -5.09 7.87
CA VAL A 190 -6.71 -4.22 7.60
C VAL A 190 -7.15 -2.76 7.47
N ASN A 191 -8.26 -2.46 6.78
CA ASN A 191 -8.80 -1.11 6.71
C ASN A 191 -9.26 -0.58 8.06
N ASP A 192 -9.84 -1.42 8.90
CA ASP A 192 -10.31 -1.01 10.23
C ASP A 192 -9.14 -0.63 11.15
N VAL A 193 -8.05 -1.40 11.10
CA VAL A 193 -6.84 -1.16 11.90
C VAL A 193 -6.04 0.02 11.35
N PHE A 194 -5.73 0.02 10.05
CA PHE A 194 -4.80 0.97 9.45
C PHE A 194 -5.45 2.18 8.78
N GLY A 195 -6.73 2.10 8.38
CA GLY A 195 -7.35 3.09 7.50
C GLY A 195 -7.30 4.52 8.05
N PHE A 196 -7.52 4.70 9.36
CA PHE A 196 -7.47 6.03 9.98
C PHE A 196 -6.03 6.53 10.21
N ILE A 197 -5.09 5.65 10.60
CA ILE A 197 -3.71 6.10 10.79
C ILE A 197 -3.07 6.46 9.45
N LEU A 198 -3.38 5.70 8.39
CA LEU A 198 -2.95 6.00 7.03
C LEU A 198 -3.60 7.29 6.50
N LEU A 199 -4.87 7.55 6.81
CA LEU A 199 -5.52 8.82 6.51
C LEU A 199 -4.74 9.99 7.11
N MET A 200 -4.35 9.89 8.38
CA MET A 200 -3.55 10.94 9.00
C MET A 200 -2.16 11.04 8.38
N THR A 201 -1.48 9.91 8.14
CA THR A 201 -0.16 9.88 7.49
C THR A 201 -0.16 10.58 6.13
N THR A 202 -1.15 10.31 5.27
CA THR A 202 -1.24 10.95 3.95
C THR A 202 -1.60 12.43 4.05
N LEU A 203 -2.46 12.83 4.99
CA LEU A 203 -2.78 14.25 5.24
C LEU A 203 -1.55 15.03 5.72
N VAL A 204 -0.82 14.52 6.72
CA VAL A 204 0.41 15.14 7.22
C VAL A 204 1.45 15.23 6.09
N SER A 205 1.61 14.15 5.31
CA SER A 205 2.53 14.14 4.17
C SER A 205 2.18 15.21 3.13
N LEU A 206 0.89 15.40 2.83
CA LEU A 206 0.43 16.41 1.89
C LEU A 206 0.68 17.83 2.42
N ILE A 207 0.39 18.08 3.70
CA ILE A 207 0.66 19.38 4.35
C ILE A 207 2.15 19.69 4.28
N TYR A 208 3.01 18.72 4.58
CA TYR A 208 4.47 18.91 4.53
C TYR A 208 4.94 19.22 3.12
N VAL A 209 4.47 18.47 2.11
CA VAL A 209 4.81 18.76 0.71
C VAL A 209 4.42 20.19 0.33
N ILE A 210 3.24 20.66 0.73
CA ILE A 210 2.79 22.04 0.48
C ILE A 210 3.70 23.05 1.19
N LEU A 211 3.96 22.87 2.49
CA LEU A 211 4.78 23.80 3.27
C LEU A 211 6.22 23.89 2.74
N TYR A 212 6.85 22.76 2.44
CA TYR A 212 8.24 22.75 1.97
C TYR A 212 8.38 23.30 0.54
N LEU A 213 7.39 23.06 -0.34
CA LEU A 213 7.36 23.70 -1.66
C LEU A 213 7.11 25.21 -1.55
N PHE A 214 6.26 25.64 -0.61
CA PHE A 214 6.04 27.05 -0.32
C PHE A 214 7.33 27.73 0.18
N TYR A 215 8.03 27.14 1.15
CA TYR A 215 9.31 27.66 1.64
C TYR A 215 10.35 27.76 0.53
N PHE A 216 10.37 26.79 -0.40
CA PHE A 216 11.25 26.86 -1.56
C PHE A 216 10.96 28.04 -2.47
N LEU A 217 9.68 28.30 -2.76
CA LEU A 217 9.26 29.42 -3.59
C LEU A 217 9.54 30.76 -2.90
N GLU A 218 9.20 30.89 -1.62
CA GLU A 218 9.46 32.09 -0.81
C GLU A 218 10.96 32.41 -0.77
N ALA A 219 11.80 31.43 -0.43
CA ALA A 219 13.25 31.60 -0.36
C ALA A 219 13.88 31.98 -1.71
N THR A 220 13.36 31.41 -2.81
CA THR A 220 13.81 31.76 -4.17
C THR A 220 13.42 33.20 -4.52
N SER A 221 12.20 33.61 -4.19
CA SER A 221 11.70 34.98 -4.43
C SER A 221 12.43 36.04 -3.60
N ALA A 222 12.84 35.69 -2.37
CA ALA A 222 13.56 36.57 -1.46
C ALA A 222 15.06 36.75 -1.82
N GLY A 223 15.53 36.16 -2.92
CA GLY A 223 16.88 36.35 -3.41
C GLY A 223 17.94 35.43 -2.80
N LEU A 224 17.56 34.33 -2.14
CA LEU A 224 18.51 33.41 -1.48
C LEU A 224 19.50 32.78 -2.49
N PHE A 225 19.18 32.78 -3.78
CA PHE A 225 20.05 32.30 -4.86
C PHE A 225 21.37 33.08 -4.99
N HIS A 226 21.49 34.29 -4.43
CA HIS A 226 22.74 35.06 -4.44
C HIS A 226 23.83 34.39 -3.58
N ASP A 227 23.44 33.67 -2.51
CA ASP A 227 24.34 32.88 -1.67
C ASP A 227 24.32 31.41 -2.12
N LEU A 228 25.00 31.11 -3.24
CA LEU A 228 24.97 29.80 -3.91
C LEU A 228 25.17 28.57 -2.97
N PRO A 229 26.19 28.51 -2.07
CA PRO A 229 26.37 27.33 -1.22
C PRO A 229 25.20 27.12 -0.24
N LYS A 230 24.66 28.21 0.34
CA LYS A 230 23.52 28.12 1.26
C LYS A 230 22.23 27.74 0.51
N TYR A 231 22.08 28.23 -0.72
CA TYR A 231 20.94 27.90 -1.57
C TYR A 231 20.92 26.42 -1.96
N ILE A 232 22.07 25.84 -2.29
CA ILE A 232 22.18 24.40 -2.61
C ILE A 232 21.80 23.54 -1.39
N ASP A 233 22.37 23.84 -0.22
CA ASP A 233 22.06 23.13 1.02
C ASP A 233 20.56 23.20 1.37
N PHE A 234 19.94 24.36 1.19
CA PHE A 234 18.52 24.56 1.37
C PHE A 234 17.68 23.74 0.36
N CYS A 235 18.07 23.73 -0.92
CA CYS A 235 17.38 22.95 -1.95
C CYS A 235 17.42 21.45 -1.65
N ILE A 236 18.57 20.94 -1.20
CA ILE A 236 18.72 19.52 -0.81
C ILE A 236 17.81 19.20 0.37
N TYR A 237 17.73 20.10 1.36
CA TYR A 237 16.84 19.92 2.51
C TYR A 237 15.36 19.87 2.09
N VAL A 238 14.88 20.84 1.31
CA VAL A 238 13.50 20.86 0.82
C VAL A 238 13.20 19.62 -0.03
N PHE A 239 14.13 19.24 -0.91
CA PHE A 239 13.98 18.06 -1.75
C PHE A 239 13.78 16.80 -0.89
N TRP A 240 14.59 16.58 0.14
CA TRP A 240 14.44 15.43 1.03
C TRP A 240 13.08 15.40 1.73
N GLN A 241 12.60 16.56 2.18
CA GLN A 241 11.32 16.66 2.87
C GLN A 241 10.13 16.36 1.96
N ALA A 242 10.09 16.98 0.78
CA ALA A 242 9.04 16.75 -0.20
C ALA A 242 9.10 15.31 -0.74
N ALA A 243 10.30 14.81 -1.08
CA ALA A 243 10.50 13.47 -1.59
C ALA A 243 10.08 12.40 -0.58
N TYR A 244 10.37 12.60 0.71
CA TYR A 244 9.93 11.68 1.77
C TYR A 244 8.40 11.58 1.84
N GLY A 245 7.70 12.72 1.91
CA GLY A 245 6.23 12.74 1.96
C GLY A 245 5.60 12.08 0.74
N ILE A 246 6.10 12.37 -0.47
CA ILE A 246 5.63 11.76 -1.71
C ILE A 246 5.92 10.25 -1.72
N ALA A 247 7.11 9.82 -1.28
CA ALA A 247 7.52 8.42 -1.27
C ALA A 247 6.64 7.57 -0.34
N ILE A 248 6.29 8.07 0.84
CA ILE A 248 5.40 7.36 1.79
C ILE A 248 4.02 7.13 1.15
N VAL A 249 3.41 8.17 0.58
CA VAL A 249 2.11 8.05 -0.11
C VAL A 249 2.24 7.12 -1.31
N PHE A 250 3.35 7.21 -2.06
CA PHE A 250 3.64 6.33 -3.19
C PHE A 250 3.68 4.87 -2.82
N LEU A 251 4.41 4.51 -1.76
CA LEU A 251 4.52 3.14 -1.27
C LEU A 251 3.15 2.58 -0.85
N ILE A 252 2.36 3.35 -0.09
CA ILE A 252 1.02 2.92 0.33
C ILE A 252 0.17 2.53 -0.89
N VAL A 253 0.13 3.40 -1.92
CA VAL A 253 -0.67 3.14 -3.12
C VAL A 253 -0.10 1.97 -3.94
N LEU A 254 1.23 1.89 -4.10
CA LEU A 254 1.88 0.84 -4.87
C LEU A 254 1.54 -0.57 -4.36
N PHE A 255 1.59 -0.77 -3.04
CA PHE A 255 1.26 -2.06 -2.43
C PHE A 255 -0.24 -2.36 -2.52
N CYS A 256 -1.11 -1.35 -2.34
CA CYS A 256 -2.56 -1.51 -2.51
C CYS A 256 -2.91 -1.96 -3.93
N GLU A 257 -2.40 -1.26 -4.95
CA GLU A 257 -2.63 -1.61 -6.36
C GLU A 257 -1.99 -2.95 -6.72
N GLY A 258 -0.88 -3.32 -6.07
CA GLY A 258 -0.27 -4.64 -6.19
C GLY A 258 -1.22 -5.77 -5.80
N VAL A 259 -1.90 -5.68 -4.65
CA VAL A 259 -2.92 -6.65 -4.23
C VAL A 259 -4.14 -6.59 -5.15
N MET A 260 -4.62 -5.39 -5.48
CA MET A 260 -5.78 -5.20 -6.35
C MET A 260 -5.57 -5.80 -7.74
N ARG A 261 -4.34 -5.76 -8.26
CA ARG A 261 -4.00 -6.38 -9.56
C ARG A 261 -4.19 -7.89 -9.51
N GLU A 262 -3.69 -8.55 -8.46
CA GLU A 262 -3.84 -10.00 -8.29
C GLU A 262 -5.32 -10.37 -8.08
N ALA A 263 -6.07 -9.57 -7.32
CA ALA A 263 -7.51 -9.78 -7.13
C ALA A 263 -8.32 -9.61 -8.44
N ARG A 264 -7.94 -8.66 -9.32
CA ARG A 264 -8.56 -8.52 -10.66
C ARG A 264 -8.19 -9.68 -11.58
N GLN A 265 -6.97 -10.20 -11.47
CA GLN A 265 -6.52 -11.35 -12.25
C GLN A 265 -7.35 -12.61 -11.94
N THR A 266 -7.84 -12.77 -10.71
CA THR A 266 -8.76 -13.85 -10.35
C THR A 266 -10.00 -13.88 -11.25
N SER A 267 -10.62 -12.72 -11.51
CA SER A 267 -11.80 -12.64 -12.37
C SER A 267 -11.52 -13.06 -13.81
N TYR A 268 -10.33 -12.75 -14.34
CA TYR A 268 -9.91 -13.17 -15.67
C TYR A 268 -9.76 -14.70 -15.76
N ILE A 269 -9.03 -15.30 -14.81
CA ILE A 269 -8.84 -16.76 -14.74
C ILE A 269 -10.20 -17.47 -14.65
N LEU A 270 -11.11 -16.92 -13.85
CA LEU A 270 -12.43 -17.51 -13.65
C LEU A 270 -13.30 -17.44 -14.90
N HIS A 271 -13.23 -16.33 -15.64
CA HIS A 271 -13.91 -16.21 -16.93
C HIS A 271 -13.36 -17.23 -17.94
N GLU A 272 -12.04 -17.46 -17.93
CA GLU A 272 -11.41 -18.48 -18.79
C GLU A 272 -11.91 -19.89 -18.47
N ILE A 273 -12.04 -20.23 -17.18
CA ILE A 273 -12.64 -21.49 -16.72
C ILE A 273 -14.11 -21.58 -17.19
N MET A 274 -14.90 -20.52 -17.05
CA MET A 274 -16.30 -20.51 -17.48
C MET A 274 -16.49 -20.64 -19.00
N SER A 275 -15.55 -20.09 -19.78
CA SER A 275 -15.58 -20.16 -21.24
C SER A 275 -15.07 -21.48 -21.82
N SER A 276 -14.39 -22.29 -21.00
CA SER A 276 -13.86 -23.59 -21.42
C SER A 276 -14.95 -24.66 -21.33
N ASP A 277 -14.79 -25.77 -22.07
CA ASP A 277 -15.77 -26.86 -22.18
C ASP A 277 -15.89 -27.72 -20.89
N PHE A 278 -16.05 -27.09 -19.72
CA PHE A 278 -16.31 -27.75 -18.43
C PHE A 278 -17.75 -28.20 -18.29
N SER A 279 -17.97 -29.19 -17.41
CA SER A 279 -19.31 -29.63 -17.07
C SER A 279 -20.12 -28.50 -16.43
N PRO A 280 -21.45 -28.51 -16.58
CA PRO A 280 -22.32 -27.45 -16.06
C PRO A 280 -22.17 -27.24 -14.56
N THR A 281 -21.78 -28.27 -13.80
CA THR A 281 -21.51 -28.21 -12.36
C THR A 281 -20.24 -27.45 -12.01
N VAL A 282 -19.20 -27.53 -12.83
CA VAL A 282 -17.95 -26.77 -12.63
C VAL A 282 -18.18 -25.31 -13.02
N THR A 283 -18.87 -25.08 -14.14
CA THR A 283 -19.21 -23.74 -14.62
C THR A 283 -20.14 -23.01 -13.64
N SER A 284 -21.10 -23.70 -13.01
CA SER A 284 -21.98 -23.08 -12.01
C SER A 284 -21.23 -22.64 -10.74
N GLU A 285 -20.30 -23.45 -10.23
CA GLU A 285 -19.47 -23.10 -9.07
C GLU A 285 -18.49 -21.97 -9.41
N ALA A 286 -17.92 -21.97 -10.62
CA ALA A 286 -17.09 -20.87 -11.11
C ALA A 286 -17.91 -19.57 -11.22
N MET A 287 -19.15 -19.64 -11.70
CA MET A 287 -20.06 -18.50 -11.77
C MET A 287 -20.42 -17.99 -10.37
N GLN A 288 -20.66 -18.88 -9.40
CA GLN A 288 -20.92 -18.50 -8.01
C GLN A 288 -19.73 -17.77 -7.39
N LEU A 289 -18.50 -18.24 -7.61
CA LEU A 289 -17.29 -17.55 -7.19
C LEU A 289 -17.16 -16.18 -7.86
N SER A 290 -17.50 -16.07 -9.15
CA SER A 290 -17.45 -14.81 -9.89
C SER A 290 -18.39 -13.77 -9.28
N LEU A 291 -19.61 -14.21 -8.96
CA LEU A 291 -20.61 -13.39 -8.27
C LEU A 291 -20.13 -12.98 -6.88
N GLN A 292 -19.49 -13.90 -6.13
CA GLN A 292 -18.91 -13.58 -4.83
C GLN A 292 -17.83 -12.50 -4.95
N LEU A 293 -16.90 -12.61 -5.92
CA LEU A 293 -15.83 -11.63 -6.14
C LEU A 293 -16.38 -10.26 -6.59
N LEU A 294 -17.52 -10.25 -7.28
CA LEU A 294 -18.22 -9.02 -7.66
C LEU A 294 -18.77 -8.29 -6.43
N HIS A 295 -19.41 -9.01 -5.49
CA HIS A 295 -19.97 -8.44 -4.27
C HIS A 295 -18.93 -8.17 -3.18
N GLN A 296 -17.91 -9.03 -3.06
CA GLN A 296 -16.83 -8.94 -2.08
C GLN A 296 -15.57 -8.37 -2.72
N ARG A 297 -15.72 -7.24 -3.41
CA ARG A 297 -14.59 -6.59 -4.07
C ARG A 297 -13.64 -5.99 -3.02
N PRO A 298 -12.38 -6.45 -2.93
CA PRO A 298 -11.42 -5.85 -2.00
C PRO A 298 -11.23 -4.37 -2.37
N THR A 299 -11.22 -3.50 -1.38
CA THR A 299 -10.94 -2.07 -1.58
C THR A 299 -10.13 -1.56 -0.39
N PHE A 300 -9.00 -0.93 -0.65
CA PHE A 300 -8.20 -0.30 0.40
C PHE A 300 -8.61 1.16 0.53
N THR A 301 -9.03 1.55 1.73
CA THR A 301 -9.61 2.89 1.96
C THR A 301 -9.02 3.58 3.18
N ALA A 302 -8.92 4.90 3.08
CA ALA A 302 -8.58 5.77 4.19
C ALA A 302 -9.83 5.99 5.07
N HIS A 303 -10.17 4.98 5.88
CA HIS A 303 -11.34 4.99 6.75
C HIS A 303 -12.65 5.36 6.02
N GLY A 304 -12.82 4.84 4.79
CA GLY A 304 -14.00 5.11 3.96
C GLY A 304 -14.02 6.47 3.22
N LEU A 305 -13.11 7.41 3.51
CA LEU A 305 -13.10 8.73 2.86
C LEU A 305 -12.68 8.68 1.40
N TYR A 306 -11.58 7.99 1.10
CA TYR A 306 -11.11 7.79 -0.27
C TYR A 306 -10.35 6.48 -0.39
N LYS A 307 -10.14 6.04 -1.65
CA LYS A 307 -9.44 4.80 -1.98
C LYS A 307 -7.95 5.05 -2.19
N PHE A 308 -7.11 4.14 -1.75
CA PHE A 308 -5.67 4.17 -2.05
C PHE A 308 -5.42 3.64 -3.46
N ASN A 309 -5.61 4.49 -4.45
CA ASN A 309 -5.38 4.21 -5.87
C ASN A 309 -4.56 5.33 -6.53
N TYR A 310 -4.17 5.16 -7.80
CA TYR A 310 -3.37 6.16 -8.52
C TYR A 310 -4.07 7.53 -8.64
N ALA A 311 -5.40 7.59 -8.56
CA ALA A 311 -6.14 8.86 -8.59
C ALA A 311 -5.84 9.74 -7.36
N LEU A 312 -5.31 9.17 -6.27
CA LEU A 312 -4.85 9.93 -5.12
C LEU A 312 -3.72 10.91 -5.49
N PHE A 313 -2.83 10.54 -6.43
CA PHE A 313 -1.75 11.45 -6.87
C PHE A 313 -2.29 12.62 -7.67
N GLU A 314 -3.29 12.40 -8.52
CA GLU A 314 -3.94 13.49 -9.27
C GLU A 314 -4.66 14.46 -8.32
N GLN A 315 -5.32 13.93 -7.29
CA GLN A 315 -5.97 14.74 -6.26
C GLN A 315 -4.94 15.50 -5.40
N ALA A 316 -3.85 14.84 -5.02
CA ALA A 316 -2.76 15.45 -4.27
C ALA A 316 -2.09 16.57 -5.09
N ALA A 317 -1.75 16.32 -6.36
CA ALA A 317 -1.15 17.32 -7.25
C ALA A 317 -2.04 18.54 -7.44
N ARG A 318 -3.36 18.33 -7.64
CA ARG A 318 -4.33 19.44 -7.69
C ARG A 318 -4.35 20.23 -6.39
N SER A 319 -4.43 19.55 -5.25
CA SER A 319 -4.46 20.20 -3.93
C SER A 319 -3.19 21.00 -3.68
N VAL A 320 -2.01 20.42 -3.96
CA VAL A 320 -0.71 21.09 -3.82
C VAL A 320 -0.67 22.37 -4.66
N SER A 321 -1.02 22.28 -5.94
CA SER A 321 -1.03 23.45 -6.83
C SER A 321 -1.98 24.54 -6.35
N THR A 322 -3.21 24.19 -5.95
CA THR A 322 -4.19 25.17 -5.45
C THR A 322 -3.71 25.86 -4.19
N TYR A 323 -3.23 25.11 -3.19
CA TYR A 323 -2.76 25.70 -1.94
C TYR A 323 -1.48 26.52 -2.12
N LEU A 324 -0.57 26.10 -3.00
CA LEU A 324 0.62 26.90 -3.32
C LEU A 324 0.24 28.25 -3.93
N VAL A 325 -0.69 28.28 -4.90
CA VAL A 325 -1.17 29.53 -5.48
C VAL A 325 -1.78 30.44 -4.42
N ILE A 326 -2.63 29.90 -3.54
CA ILE A 326 -3.26 30.67 -2.45
C ILE A 326 -2.19 31.25 -1.51
N LEU A 327 -1.24 30.43 -1.06
CA LEU A 327 -0.18 30.88 -0.16
C LEU A 327 0.69 31.97 -0.81
N LEU A 328 1.02 31.81 -2.09
CA LEU A 328 1.79 32.82 -2.84
C LEU A 328 1.04 34.15 -3.00
N GLN A 329 -0.28 34.11 -3.22
CA GLN A 329 -1.10 35.32 -3.29
C GLN A 329 -1.03 36.10 -1.98
N PHE A 330 -1.19 35.43 -0.83
CA PHE A 330 -1.07 36.07 0.47
C PHE A 330 0.31 36.70 0.73
N VAL A 331 1.39 36.07 0.27
CA VAL A 331 2.74 36.66 0.37
C VAL A 331 2.87 37.90 -0.52
N THR A 332 2.33 37.82 -1.74
CA THR A 332 2.41 38.91 -2.72
C THR A 332 1.60 40.13 -2.26
N ASP A 333 0.39 39.91 -1.74
CA ASP A 333 -0.48 40.95 -1.20
C ASP A 333 0.09 41.57 0.09
N ALA A 334 0.83 40.81 0.90
CA ALA A 334 1.50 41.32 2.10
C ALA A 334 2.76 42.15 1.80
N ASN A 335 3.32 42.02 0.60
CA ASN A 335 4.52 42.74 0.14
C ASN A 335 4.20 43.97 -0.72
N MET A 336 2.92 44.23 -1.05
CA MET A 336 2.43 45.47 -1.67
C MET A 336 2.03 46.51 -0.62
#